data_AF-A0A6V7RAX4-F1
#
_entry.id   AF-A0A6V7RAX4-F1
#
_cell.length_a   1.000
_cell.length_b   1.000
_cell.length_c   1.000
_cell.angle_alpha   90.00
_cell.angle_beta   90.00
_cell.angle_gamma   90.00
#
_symmetry.space_group_name_H-M   'P 1'
#
loop_
_entity.id
_entity.type
_entity.pdbx_description
1 polymer ?
#
loop_
_entity_poly.entity_id
_entity_poly.type
_entity_poly.pdbx_seq_one_letter_code
_entity_poly.pdbx_strand_id
1 'polypeptide(L)'
;MEIFFKKTEDAYIQSLKSTMNGSRKTIYPLLSTTEGINSWFPQLSFRDNELVFDLGNNEEEIMKVLETEQDKHISFTWDIGKVSITLNDSKGKTDIMIVSELPFEFSHIIRDFTGWQYQIQNLNHVYETGEILPLDTFDFEKVESEIDSLLKEI
;
A
#
# COMPACT_ATOMS: atom_id res chain seq x y z
N MET A 1 8.43 -0.14 -11.55
CA MET A 1 7.80 0.65 -10.48
C MET A 1 8.53 1.98 -10.39
N GLU A 2 7.80 3.07 -10.21
CA GLU A 2 8.36 4.39 -9.92
C GLU A 2 8.09 4.72 -8.45
N ILE A 3 9.05 5.36 -7.80
CA ILE A 3 9.00 5.71 -6.38
C ILE A 3 9.38 7.18 -6.25
N PHE A 4 8.58 7.94 -5.51
CA PHE A 4 8.86 9.34 -5.22
C PHE A 4 8.64 9.60 -3.74
N PHE A 5 9.53 10.42 -3.17
CA PHE A 5 9.43 10.85 -1.79
C PHE A 5 9.32 12.37 -1.72
N LYS A 6 8.55 12.84 -0.74
CA LYS A 6 8.42 14.24 -0.43
C LYS A 6 8.40 14.42 1.08
N LYS A 7 9.05 15.49 1.53
CA LYS A 7 8.90 16.01 2.89
C LYS A 7 7.90 17.17 2.91
N THR A 8 7.07 17.20 3.93
CA THR A 8 6.14 18.30 4.22
C THR A 8 6.56 18.97 5.53
N GLU A 9 5.71 19.81 6.11
CA GLU A 9 6.02 20.48 7.37
C GLU A 9 6.05 19.51 8.56
N ASP A 10 5.25 18.44 8.51
CA ASP A 10 5.00 17.52 9.62
C ASP A 10 5.07 16.03 9.24
N ALA A 11 5.19 15.69 7.95
CA ALA A 11 5.17 14.30 7.48
C ALA A 11 6.15 14.01 6.34
N TYR A 12 6.49 12.73 6.20
CA TYR A 12 7.04 12.17 4.96
C TYR A 12 5.93 11.54 4.12
N ILE A 13 6.04 11.70 2.81
CA ILE A 13 5.12 11.11 1.82
C ILE A 13 5.92 10.19 0.90
N GLN A 14 5.47 8.94 0.75
CA GLN A 14 5.91 8.01 -0.29
C GLN A 14 4.80 7.85 -1.34
N SER A 15 5.15 8.05 -2.61
CA SER A 15 4.28 7.73 -3.75
C SER A 15 4.89 6.59 -4.56
N LEU A 16 4.14 5.50 -4.69
CA LEU A 16 4.49 4.32 -5.48
C LEU A 16 3.60 4.25 -6.70
N LYS A 17 4.19 4.07 -7.89
CA LYS A 17 3.45 3.86 -9.12
C LYS A 17 3.85 2.56 -9.81
N SER A 18 2.87 1.76 -10.17
CA SER A 18 3.03 0.58 -11.01
C SER A 18 1.93 0.50 -12.06
N THR A 19 2.10 -0.39 -13.04
CA THR A 19 1.10 -0.64 -14.09
C THR A 19 0.70 -2.12 -14.05
N MET A 20 -0.59 -2.38 -13.91
CA MET A 20 -1.18 -3.72 -13.86
C MET A 20 -1.83 -4.08 -15.19
N ASN A 21 -1.68 -5.34 -15.61
CA ASN A 21 -2.28 -5.89 -16.83
C ASN A 21 -3.79 -6.20 -16.64
N GLY A 22 -4.58 -5.16 -16.37
CA GLY A 22 -5.99 -5.29 -16.03
C GLY A 22 -6.78 -4.00 -16.18
N SER A 23 -8.10 -4.13 -16.16
CA SER A 23 -9.00 -2.98 -16.06
C SER A 23 -9.18 -2.57 -14.60
N ARG A 24 -9.55 -1.31 -14.36
CA ARG A 24 -9.85 -0.86 -12.99
C ARG A 24 -10.95 -1.68 -12.33
N LYS A 25 -11.95 -2.12 -13.10
CA LYS A 25 -13.05 -2.99 -12.63
C LYS A 25 -12.60 -4.34 -12.10
N THR A 26 -11.51 -4.89 -12.64
CA THR A 26 -10.98 -6.19 -12.22
C THR A 26 -9.97 -6.04 -11.09
N ILE A 27 -9.30 -4.90 -10.99
CA ILE A 27 -8.30 -4.62 -9.95
C ILE A 27 -8.94 -4.06 -8.68
N TYR A 28 -9.95 -3.22 -8.79
CA TYR A 28 -10.56 -2.56 -7.63
C TYR A 28 -11.11 -3.51 -6.55
N PRO A 29 -11.70 -4.68 -6.89
CA PRO A 29 -12.08 -5.66 -5.87
C PRO A 29 -10.90 -6.13 -5.01
N LEU A 30 -9.68 -6.19 -5.55
CA LEU A 30 -8.48 -6.53 -4.77
C LEU A 30 -8.16 -5.50 -3.68
N LEU A 31 -8.70 -4.28 -3.78
CA LEU A 31 -8.43 -3.19 -2.84
C LEU A 31 -9.59 -2.94 -1.88
N SER A 32 -10.80 -3.36 -2.23
CA SER A 32 -12.04 -2.90 -1.60
C SER A 32 -12.90 -4.01 -0.99
N THR A 33 -12.51 -5.28 -1.15
CA THR A 33 -13.20 -6.42 -0.53
C THR A 33 -12.26 -7.17 0.38
N THR A 34 -12.81 -7.86 1.39
CA THR A 34 -12.03 -8.70 2.30
C THR A 34 -11.28 -9.79 1.55
N GLU A 35 -11.95 -10.51 0.66
CA GLU A 35 -11.34 -11.57 -0.16
C GLU A 35 -10.19 -11.01 -1.01
N GLY A 36 -10.38 -9.81 -1.58
CA GLY A 36 -9.42 -9.17 -2.45
C GLY A 36 -8.20 -8.64 -1.71
N ILE A 37 -8.39 -7.87 -0.63
CA ILE A 37 -7.25 -7.29 0.09
C ILE A 37 -6.45 -8.36 0.83
N ASN A 38 -7.13 -9.37 1.37
CA ASN A 38 -6.49 -10.47 2.06
C ASN A 38 -5.65 -11.35 1.12
N SER A 39 -5.96 -11.38 -0.18
CA SER A 39 -5.23 -12.21 -1.15
C SER A 39 -3.79 -11.74 -1.40
N TRP A 40 -3.46 -10.48 -1.09
CA TRP A 40 -2.10 -9.94 -1.21
C TRP A 40 -1.59 -9.29 0.08
N PHE A 41 -2.48 -8.93 1.01
CA PHE A 41 -2.10 -8.47 2.35
C PHE A 41 -2.84 -9.30 3.39
N PRO A 42 -2.34 -10.50 3.77
CA PRO A 42 -3.08 -11.46 4.59
C PRO A 42 -3.49 -10.98 5.99
N GLN A 43 -2.83 -9.95 6.52
CA GLN A 43 -3.20 -9.33 7.80
C GLN A 43 -4.39 -8.37 7.67
N LEU A 44 -4.77 -7.98 6.45
CA LEU A 44 -5.85 -7.04 6.21
C LEU A 44 -7.17 -7.73 5.89
N SER A 45 -8.25 -7.17 6.43
CA SER A 45 -9.62 -7.57 6.11
C SER A 45 -10.58 -6.38 6.29
N PHE A 46 -11.69 -6.37 5.55
CA PHE A 46 -12.75 -5.39 5.79
C PHE A 46 -13.79 -5.95 6.76
N ARG A 47 -14.23 -5.10 7.70
CA ARG A 47 -15.34 -5.34 8.62
C ARG A 47 -16.24 -4.10 8.55
N ASP A 48 -17.40 -4.24 7.92
CA ASP A 48 -18.30 -3.13 7.61
C ASP A 48 -17.59 -2.00 6.83
N ASN A 49 -17.43 -0.81 7.43
CA ASN A 49 -16.75 0.36 6.85
C ASN A 49 -15.33 0.56 7.43
N GLU A 50 -14.77 -0.46 8.05
CA GLU A 50 -13.45 -0.44 8.66
C GLU A 50 -12.54 -1.44 7.96
N LEU A 51 -11.28 -1.05 7.82
CA LEU A 51 -10.21 -1.97 7.52
C LEU A 51 -9.66 -2.45 8.87
N VAL A 52 -9.33 -3.73 8.99
CA VAL A 52 -8.80 -4.35 10.20
C VAL A 52 -7.44 -4.93 9.88
N PHE A 53 -6.44 -4.62 10.71
CA PHE A 53 -5.10 -5.17 10.64
C PHE A 53 -4.93 -6.16 11.79
N ASP A 54 -4.72 -7.43 11.46
CA ASP A 54 -4.39 -8.48 12.43
C ASP A 54 -2.91 -8.38 12.81
N LEU A 55 -2.63 -7.97 14.06
CA LEU A 55 -1.29 -7.88 14.62
C LEU A 55 -0.81 -9.25 15.15
N GLY A 56 -1.66 -10.27 15.12
CA GLY A 56 -1.47 -11.56 15.76
C GLY A 56 -1.85 -11.53 17.25
N ASN A 57 -1.84 -12.70 17.88
CA ASN A 57 -2.15 -12.86 19.32
C ASN A 57 -3.52 -12.31 19.77
N ASN A 58 -4.51 -12.27 18.86
CA ASN A 58 -5.82 -11.65 19.06
C ASN A 58 -5.79 -10.13 19.27
N GLU A 59 -4.74 -9.46 18.81
CA GLU A 59 -4.67 -7.99 18.76
C GLU A 59 -5.01 -7.52 17.33
N GLU A 60 -5.89 -6.53 17.24
CA GLU A 60 -6.32 -5.93 15.99
C GLU A 60 -6.12 -4.41 16.06
N GLU A 61 -5.68 -3.81 14.96
CA GLU A 61 -5.75 -2.38 14.75
C GLU A 61 -6.89 -2.06 13.78
N ILE A 62 -7.70 -1.06 14.12
CA ILE A 62 -8.84 -0.62 13.31
C ILE A 62 -8.46 0.63 12.54
N MET A 63 -8.50 0.54 11.23
CA MET A 63 -8.28 1.67 10.33
C MET A 63 -9.61 2.11 9.74
N LYS A 64 -9.87 3.41 9.86
CA LYS A 64 -11.09 4.01 9.31
C LYS A 64 -10.94 4.20 7.80
N VAL A 65 -11.88 3.67 7.03
CA VAL A 65 -12.03 4.02 5.61
C VAL A 65 -12.49 5.47 5.50
N LEU A 66 -11.73 6.29 4.79
CA LEU A 66 -11.95 7.73 4.68
C LEU A 66 -12.75 8.11 3.44
N GLU A 67 -12.38 7.54 2.29
CA GLU A 67 -13.01 7.81 1.00
C GLU A 67 -12.96 6.57 0.12
N THR A 68 -14.05 6.33 -0.62
CA THR A 68 -14.13 5.29 -1.64
C THR A 68 -14.78 5.86 -2.89
N GLU A 69 -14.16 5.65 -4.04
CA GLU A 69 -14.77 5.85 -5.34
C GLU A 69 -14.63 4.56 -6.14
N GLN A 70 -15.77 3.94 -6.49
CA GLN A 70 -15.82 2.67 -7.20
C GLN A 70 -14.91 2.69 -8.44
N ASP A 71 -14.09 1.64 -8.60
CA ASP A 71 -13.15 1.45 -9.70
C ASP A 71 -12.07 2.55 -9.82
N LYS A 72 -11.85 3.35 -8.77
CA LYS A 72 -10.97 4.53 -8.85
C LYS A 72 -10.12 4.75 -7.63
N HIS A 73 -10.71 4.74 -6.44
CA HIS A 73 -10.03 5.24 -5.26
C HIS A 73 -10.50 4.54 -3.99
N ILE A 74 -9.55 4.30 -3.08
CA ILE A 74 -9.81 4.00 -1.68
C ILE A 74 -8.74 4.66 -0.82
N SER A 75 -9.13 5.24 0.31
CA SER A 75 -8.19 5.72 1.32
C SER A 75 -8.64 5.36 2.73
N PHE A 76 -7.68 5.20 3.62
CA PHE A 76 -7.89 4.82 5.01
C PHE A 76 -6.81 5.42 5.92
N THR A 77 -7.11 5.53 7.21
CA THR A 77 -6.08 5.83 8.23
C THR A 77 -5.06 4.70 8.29
N TRP A 78 -3.85 4.98 8.74
CA TRP A 78 -2.80 3.98 8.90
C TRP A 78 -1.99 4.34 10.14
N ASP A 79 -2.33 3.78 11.29
CA ASP A 79 -1.97 4.33 12.61
C ASP A 79 -2.30 5.83 12.63
N ILE A 80 -1.35 6.68 13.03
CA ILE A 80 -1.45 8.15 12.98
C ILE A 80 -1.28 8.76 11.58
N GLY A 81 -1.05 7.94 10.55
CA GLY A 81 -0.89 8.35 9.15
C GLY A 81 -2.09 8.05 8.27
N LYS A 82 -1.86 8.07 6.95
CA LYS A 82 -2.88 7.83 5.93
C LYS A 82 -2.29 7.08 4.73
N VAL A 83 -3.08 6.16 4.17
CA VAL A 83 -2.79 5.52 2.89
C VAL A 83 -3.91 5.78 1.90
N SER A 84 -3.54 6.04 0.64
CA SER A 84 -4.45 6.32 -0.47
C SER A 84 -4.04 5.53 -1.69
N ILE A 85 -4.98 4.78 -2.27
CA ILE A 85 -4.74 3.97 -3.47
C ILE A 85 -5.64 4.48 -4.58
N THR A 86 -5.05 4.82 -5.72
CA THR A 86 -5.76 5.34 -6.90
C THR A 86 -5.46 4.49 -8.13
N LEU A 87 -6.51 4.21 -8.91
CA LEU A 87 -6.48 3.47 -10.17
C LEU A 87 -6.81 4.39 -11.34
N ASN A 88 -5.91 4.46 -12.32
CA ASN A 88 -6.08 5.27 -13.52
C ASN A 88 -6.02 4.40 -14.78
N ASP A 89 -6.91 4.65 -15.74
CA ASP A 89 -6.86 3.94 -17.03
C ASP A 89 -5.59 4.32 -17.80
N SER A 90 -4.89 3.31 -18.32
CA SER A 90 -3.63 3.48 -19.05
C SER A 90 -3.58 2.56 -20.27
N LYS A 91 -4.12 3.01 -21.41
CA LYS A 91 -4.05 2.33 -22.73
C LYS A 91 -4.30 0.81 -22.67
N GLY A 92 -5.42 0.40 -22.08
CA GLY A 92 -5.80 -1.02 -21.95
C GLY A 92 -5.17 -1.75 -20.74
N LYS A 93 -4.45 -1.02 -19.90
CA LYS A 93 -3.94 -1.41 -18.58
C LYS A 93 -4.45 -0.43 -17.52
N THR A 94 -4.05 -0.63 -16.28
CA THR A 94 -4.35 0.27 -15.17
C THR A 94 -3.06 0.69 -14.48
N ASP A 95 -2.85 2.00 -14.35
CA ASP A 95 -1.82 2.53 -13.47
C ASP A 95 -2.38 2.57 -12.04
N ILE A 96 -1.70 1.89 -11.13
CA ILE A 96 -1.98 1.93 -9.69
C ILE A 96 -0.99 2.87 -9.02
N MET A 97 -1.50 3.76 -8.16
CA MET A 97 -0.71 4.67 -7.35
C MET A 97 -1.06 4.49 -5.88
N ILE A 98 -0.08 4.14 -5.06
CA ILE A 98 -0.20 4.11 -3.59
C ILE A 98 0.53 5.33 -3.04
N VAL A 99 -0.15 6.12 -2.22
CA VAL A 99 0.43 7.25 -1.51
C VAL A 99 0.28 7.00 -0.01
N SER A 100 1.42 6.94 0.68
CA SER A 100 1.50 6.81 2.14
C SER A 100 2.02 8.11 2.72
N GLU A 101 1.25 8.71 3.62
CA GLU A 101 1.60 9.94 4.34
C GLU A 101 1.75 9.59 5.83
N LEU A 102 2.99 9.69 6.33
CA LEU A 102 3.36 9.30 7.69
C LEU A 102 3.95 10.51 8.43
N PRO A 103 3.31 10.96 9.52
CA PRO A 103 3.83 12.03 10.38
C PRO A 103 5.21 11.69 10.94
N PHE A 104 6.03 12.71 11.25
CA PHE A 104 7.36 12.50 11.84
C PHE A 104 7.34 11.79 13.20
N GLU A 105 6.23 11.87 13.92
CA GLU A 105 6.00 11.14 15.16
C GLU A 105 5.85 9.62 14.96
N PHE A 106 5.63 9.17 13.72
CA PHE A 106 5.52 7.75 13.40
C PHE A 106 6.89 7.07 13.55
N SER A 107 6.97 6.08 14.43
CA SER A 107 8.26 5.54 14.90
C SER A 107 9.00 4.66 13.89
N HIS A 108 8.32 4.20 12.84
CA HIS A 108 8.83 3.17 11.93
C HIS A 108 8.70 3.52 10.43
N ILE A 109 8.75 4.82 10.08
CA ILE A 109 8.50 5.34 8.71
C ILE A 109 9.24 4.54 7.63
N ILE A 110 10.54 4.31 7.81
CA ILE A 110 11.38 3.59 6.84
C ILE A 110 10.86 2.17 6.62
N ARG A 111 10.60 1.43 7.70
CA ARG A 111 10.08 0.06 7.63
C ARG A 111 8.71 -0.01 6.96
N ASP A 112 7.85 0.96 7.27
CA ASP A 112 6.50 1.04 6.71
C ASP A 112 6.52 1.32 5.21
N PHE A 113 7.34 2.30 4.79
CA PHE A 113 7.58 2.62 3.40
C PHE A 113 8.14 1.42 2.62
N THR A 114 9.11 0.70 3.19
CA THR A 114 9.60 -0.57 2.63
C THR A 114 8.49 -1.61 2.49
N GLY A 115 7.65 -1.77 3.52
CA GLY A 115 6.49 -2.66 3.49
C GLY A 115 5.56 -2.34 2.32
N TRP A 116 5.19 -1.08 2.14
CA TRP A 116 4.36 -0.66 1.01
C TRP A 116 5.01 -0.89 -0.36
N GLN A 117 6.34 -0.76 -0.47
CA GLN A 117 7.08 -1.09 -1.70
C GLN A 117 7.04 -2.58 -2.03
N TYR A 118 7.16 -3.46 -1.04
CA TYR A 118 6.92 -4.88 -1.22
C TYR A 118 5.46 -5.14 -1.62
N GLN A 119 4.51 -4.52 -0.93
CA GLN A 119 3.10 -4.79 -1.11
C GLN A 119 2.57 -4.42 -2.50
N ILE A 120 3.01 -3.31 -3.10
CA ILE A 120 2.63 -3.00 -4.50
C ILE A 120 3.21 -4.02 -5.49
N GLN A 121 4.39 -4.58 -5.22
CA GLN A 121 4.96 -5.65 -6.04
C GLN A 121 4.20 -6.95 -5.84
N ASN A 122 3.87 -7.29 -4.60
CA ASN A 122 3.10 -8.47 -4.25
C ASN A 122 1.69 -8.43 -4.87
N LEU A 123 0.99 -7.29 -4.80
CA LEU A 123 -0.29 -7.09 -5.45
C LEU A 123 -0.23 -7.34 -6.97
N ASN A 124 0.80 -6.81 -7.64
CA ASN A 124 1.00 -7.08 -9.08
C ASN A 124 1.24 -8.58 -9.32
N HIS A 125 2.08 -9.20 -8.50
CA HIS A 125 2.40 -10.62 -8.61
C HIS A 125 1.16 -11.51 -8.42
N VAL A 126 0.43 -11.32 -7.32
CA VAL A 126 -0.84 -12.04 -7.02
C VAL A 126 -1.84 -11.86 -8.13
N TYR A 127 -1.98 -10.66 -8.70
CA TYR A 127 -2.90 -10.42 -9.80
C TYR A 127 -2.51 -11.21 -11.07
N GLU A 128 -1.21 -11.41 -11.33
CA GLU A 128 -0.70 -12.11 -12.52
C GLU A 128 -0.61 -13.63 -12.34
N THR A 129 -0.29 -14.10 -11.14
CA THR A 129 0.04 -15.52 -10.88
C THR A 129 -0.98 -16.22 -9.98
N GLY A 130 -1.73 -15.46 -9.17
CA GLY A 130 -2.57 -16.00 -8.09
C GLY A 130 -1.80 -16.43 -6.84
N GLU A 131 -0.49 -16.17 -6.78
CA GLU A 131 0.39 -16.59 -5.68
C GLU A 131 1.00 -15.38 -4.95
N ILE A 132 1.27 -15.52 -3.65
CA ILE A 132 1.98 -14.49 -2.86
C ILE A 132 3.45 -14.46 -3.27
N LEU A 133 3.99 -13.27 -3.46
CA LEU A 133 5.40 -13.03 -3.72
C LEU A 133 6.25 -13.49 -2.52
N PRO A 134 7.16 -14.46 -2.66
CA PRO A 134 7.98 -14.92 -1.54
C PRO A 134 8.84 -13.79 -0.95
N LEU A 135 8.88 -13.70 0.39
CA LEU A 135 9.57 -12.60 1.09
C LEU A 135 11.08 -12.55 0.81
N ASP A 136 11.72 -13.69 0.54
CA ASP A 136 13.14 -13.80 0.21
C ASP A 136 13.50 -13.24 -1.17
N THR A 137 12.50 -12.92 -2.01
CA THR A 137 12.70 -12.26 -3.30
C THR A 137 12.82 -10.74 -3.19
N PHE A 138 12.50 -10.17 -2.02
CA PHE A 138 12.55 -8.74 -1.75
C PHE A 138 13.65 -8.43 -0.72
N ASP A 139 14.62 -7.61 -1.11
CA ASP A 139 15.75 -7.24 -0.25
C ASP A 139 15.36 -6.09 0.69
N PHE A 140 14.71 -6.43 1.80
CA PHE A 140 14.21 -5.46 2.79
C PHE A 140 15.32 -4.58 3.35
N GLU A 141 16.47 -5.16 3.72
CA GLU A 141 17.58 -4.42 4.32
C GLU A 141 18.14 -3.37 3.36
N LYS A 142 18.33 -3.74 2.10
CA LYS A 142 18.79 -2.81 1.07
C LYS A 142 17.78 -1.67 0.86
N VAL A 143 16.50 -2.00 0.71
CA VAL A 143 15.46 -0.99 0.47
C VAL A 143 15.32 -0.05 1.66
N GLU A 144 15.36 -0.57 2.90
CA GLU A 144 15.35 0.28 4.11
C GLU A 144 16.55 1.24 4.12
N SER A 145 17.75 0.75 3.79
CA SER A 145 18.96 1.59 3.72
C SER A 145 18.89 2.67 2.62
N GLU A 146 18.28 2.37 1.47
CA GLU A 146 18.09 3.32 0.37
C GLU A 146 17.09 4.41 0.78
N ILE A 147 15.97 4.03 1.41
CA ILE A 147 14.96 4.97 1.91
C ILE A 147 15.56 5.86 3.00
N ASP A 148 16.25 5.29 3.99
CA ASP A 148 16.90 6.06 5.06
C ASP A 148 17.88 7.10 4.51
N SER A 149 18.67 6.73 3.49
CA SER A 149 19.61 7.65 2.84
C SER A 149 18.86 8.80 2.15
N LEU A 150 17.81 8.49 1.40
CA LEU A 150 17.05 9.49 0.66
C LEU A 150 16.27 10.44 1.57
N LEU A 151 15.64 9.93 2.64
CA LEU A 151 14.84 10.75 3.57
C LEU A 151 15.70 11.77 4.34
N LYS A 152 17.02 11.52 4.46
CA LYS A 152 18.00 12.47 5.02
C LYS A 152 18.40 13.59 4.06
N GLU A 153 18.19 13.40 2.76
CA GLU A 153 18.52 14.37 1.72
C GLU A 153 17.36 15.34 1.41
N ILE A 154 16.14 15.04 1.87
CA ILE A 154 14.92 15.83 1.59
C ILE A 154 14.32 16.55 2.81
#